data_AF-A0A0A1PZ75-F1
#
_entry.id   AF-A0A0A1PZ75-F1
#
_cell.length_a   1.000
_cell.length_b   1.000
_cell.length_c   1.000
_cell.angle_alpha   90.00
_cell.angle_beta   90.00
_cell.angle_gamma   90.00
#
_symmetry.space_group_name_H-M   'P 1'
#
loop_
_entity.id
_entity.type
_entity.pdbx_description
1 polymer ?
#
loop_
_entity_poly.entity_id
_entity_poly.type
_entity_poly.pdbx_seq_one_letter_code
_entity_poly.pdbx_strand_id
1 'polypeptide(L)'
;MQPQFSIRALRATGRRGALVAGTALLLLGLALAGAAPAVAQDISINLGQGAGVNERVIQLVGLITVLSVAPSILIMVTSFVRISVVLSLLRTAIGTQTAPPNAVIVGLSLFLTGFVMAPVFQQSYDNGLKPLIDNQIDIRQAFERGSTPFRDFMLKHVREKDLALFQQLANEPAPATPQEVSFRVLVPSFMISELRRAFEIAFLLFVPFLVIDLVVASVLMSMGMMMLPPVTVSLPFKLIFFVLVDGWNLVAGSLVRSFGT
;
A
#
# COMPACT_ATOMS: atom_id res chain seq x y z
N MET A 1 23.31 -64.01 60.39
CA MET A 1 23.53 -63.45 59.04
C MET A 1 22.35 -63.83 58.16
N GLN A 2 21.47 -62.89 57.82
CA GLN A 2 20.67 -62.78 56.57
C GLN A 2 19.91 -61.42 56.61
N PRO A 3 19.67 -60.74 55.47
CA PRO A 3 19.64 -59.28 55.40
C PRO A 3 18.23 -58.65 55.44
N GLN A 4 18.21 -57.37 55.79
CA GLN A 4 17.06 -56.47 55.81
C GLN A 4 16.56 -56.15 54.40
N PHE A 5 15.26 -56.30 54.14
CA PHE A 5 14.60 -55.73 52.96
C PHE A 5 14.18 -54.27 53.24
N SER A 6 14.69 -53.36 52.43
CA SER A 6 14.58 -51.90 52.58
C SER A 6 13.22 -51.33 52.14
N ILE A 7 12.55 -50.61 53.04
CA ILE A 7 11.35 -49.78 52.81
C ILE A 7 11.74 -48.43 52.17
N ARG A 8 12.39 -48.43 51.00
CA ARG A 8 12.83 -47.19 50.32
C ARG A 8 12.25 -46.93 48.93
N ALA A 9 11.45 -47.84 48.36
CA ALA A 9 11.03 -47.72 46.96
C ALA A 9 9.74 -46.92 46.69
N LEU A 10 8.93 -46.55 47.69
CA LEU A 10 7.58 -46.01 47.45
C LEU A 10 7.42 -44.48 47.51
N ARG A 11 8.47 -43.71 47.84
CA ARG A 11 8.36 -42.23 47.95
C ARG A 11 8.85 -41.45 46.72
N ALA A 12 9.52 -42.08 45.77
CA ALA A 12 10.11 -41.38 44.62
C ALA A 12 9.10 -41.11 43.48
N THR A 13 8.05 -41.90 43.36
CA THR A 13 7.10 -41.83 42.23
C THR A 13 6.03 -40.74 42.42
N GLY A 14 5.65 -40.41 43.66
CA GLY A 14 4.60 -39.43 43.95
C GLY A 14 5.00 -37.97 43.65
N ARG A 15 6.29 -37.63 43.82
CA ARG A 15 6.79 -36.26 43.62
C ARG A 15 6.85 -35.86 42.15
N ARG A 16 7.15 -36.80 41.24
CA ARG A 16 7.20 -36.55 39.80
C ARG A 16 5.78 -36.43 39.20
N GLY A 17 4.83 -37.24 39.67
CA GLY A 17 3.42 -37.13 39.26
C GLY A 17 2.78 -35.80 39.69
N ALA A 18 3.06 -35.32 40.90
CA ALA A 18 2.55 -34.05 41.39
C ALA A 18 3.09 -32.83 40.63
N LEU A 19 4.36 -32.88 40.19
CA LEU A 19 4.97 -31.81 39.38
C LEU A 19 4.42 -31.77 37.96
N VAL A 20 4.18 -32.93 37.33
CA VAL A 20 3.58 -33.01 35.97
C VAL A 20 2.09 -32.65 35.98
N ALA A 21 1.36 -33.04 37.03
CA ALA A 21 -0.03 -32.61 37.22
C ALA A 21 -0.11 -31.10 37.49
N GLY A 22 0.81 -30.56 38.29
CA GLY A 22 0.89 -29.12 38.57
C GLY A 22 1.19 -28.29 37.32
N THR A 23 2.12 -28.73 36.46
CA THR A 23 2.41 -28.05 35.20
C THR A 23 1.29 -28.20 34.17
N ALA A 24 0.62 -29.35 34.12
CA ALA A 24 -0.56 -29.53 33.25
C ALA A 24 -1.74 -28.64 33.69
N LEU A 25 -1.98 -28.49 35.00
CA LEU A 25 -3.00 -27.58 35.53
C LEU A 25 -2.64 -26.11 35.32
N LEU A 26 -1.36 -25.74 35.40
CA LEU A 26 -0.88 -24.39 35.08
C LEU A 26 -1.00 -24.08 33.58
N LEU A 27 -0.69 -25.03 32.71
CA LEU A 27 -0.83 -24.87 31.25
C LEU A 27 -2.30 -24.83 30.83
N LEU A 28 -3.17 -25.61 31.47
CA LEU A 28 -4.62 -25.56 31.23
C LEU A 28 -5.23 -24.25 31.78
N GLY A 29 -4.77 -23.77 32.93
CA GLY A 29 -5.14 -22.47 33.48
C GLY A 29 -4.70 -21.30 32.60
N LEU A 30 -3.50 -21.37 32.00
CA LEU A 30 -3.02 -20.37 31.05
C LEU A 30 -3.79 -20.40 29.72
N ALA A 31 -4.14 -21.61 29.23
CA ALA A 31 -4.95 -21.78 28.02
C ALA A 31 -6.38 -21.25 28.20
N LEU A 32 -6.96 -21.39 29.40
CA LEU A 32 -8.28 -20.84 29.74
C LEU A 32 -8.23 -19.33 30.05
N ALA A 33 -7.10 -18.80 30.53
CA ALA A 33 -6.91 -17.36 30.73
C ALA A 33 -6.73 -16.57 29.42
N GLY A 34 -6.35 -17.25 28.33
CA GLY A 34 -6.33 -16.67 26.97
C GLY A 34 -7.70 -16.65 26.28
N ALA A 35 -8.72 -17.31 26.85
CA ALA A 35 -10.10 -17.22 26.41
C ALA A 35 -10.80 -16.02 27.05
N ALA A 36 -10.24 -14.82 26.86
CA ALA A 36 -11.04 -13.61 27.02
C ALA A 36 -12.20 -13.72 26.02
N PRO A 37 -13.44 -13.35 26.39
CA PRO A 37 -14.49 -13.21 25.39
C PRO A 37 -13.93 -12.24 24.35
N ALA A 38 -13.80 -12.70 23.11
CA ALA A 38 -13.54 -11.80 22.01
C ALA A 38 -14.62 -10.72 22.14
N VAL A 39 -14.19 -9.51 22.51
CA VAL A 39 -15.08 -8.35 22.55
C VAL A 39 -15.38 -8.09 21.08
N ALA A 40 -16.35 -8.83 20.56
CA ALA A 40 -16.97 -8.55 19.28
C ALA A 40 -17.52 -7.15 19.47
N GLN A 41 -16.81 -6.18 18.90
CA GLN A 41 -17.29 -4.83 18.86
C GLN A 41 -18.53 -4.90 17.98
N ASP A 42 -19.69 -4.81 18.61
CA ASP A 42 -20.95 -4.82 17.91
C ASP A 42 -21.02 -3.51 17.13
N ILE A 43 -20.67 -3.55 15.85
CA ILE A 43 -20.86 -2.43 14.94
C ILE A 43 -22.36 -2.42 14.62
N SER A 44 -23.15 -1.82 15.50
CA SER A 44 -24.58 -1.64 15.27
C SER A 44 -24.78 -0.56 14.20
N ILE A 45 -24.76 -0.97 12.92
CA ILE A 45 -25.10 -0.07 11.81
C ILE A 45 -26.63 0.11 11.84
N ASN A 46 -27.08 1.19 12.46
CA ASN A 46 -28.50 1.53 12.53
C ASN A 46 -28.90 2.33 11.27
N LEU A 47 -29.34 1.62 10.23
CA LEU A 47 -29.79 2.22 8.96
C LEU A 47 -31.26 2.72 8.97
N GLY A 48 -31.81 3.01 10.14
CA GLY A 48 -33.15 3.57 10.30
C GLY A 48 -34.21 2.56 10.77
N GLN A 49 -35.13 3.06 11.60
CA GLN A 49 -36.30 2.34 12.08
C GLN A 49 -37.38 2.39 10.99
N GLY A 50 -37.56 1.30 10.24
CA GLY A 50 -38.63 1.18 9.24
C GLY A 50 -38.32 0.31 8.04
N ALA A 51 -37.03 0.11 7.71
CA ALA A 51 -36.64 -0.73 6.58
C ALA A 51 -36.89 -2.22 6.87
N GLY A 52 -37.62 -2.90 5.99
CA GLY A 52 -37.81 -4.35 6.06
C GLY A 52 -36.46 -5.09 6.04
N VAL A 53 -36.42 -6.32 6.55
CA VAL A 53 -35.18 -7.13 6.57
C VAL A 53 -34.49 -7.15 5.20
N ASN A 54 -35.27 -7.19 4.12
CA ASN A 54 -34.77 -7.15 2.74
C ASN A 54 -34.09 -5.82 2.36
N GLU A 55 -34.64 -4.67 2.75
CA GLU A 55 -34.05 -3.35 2.48
C GLU A 55 -32.73 -3.15 3.23
N ARG A 56 -32.66 -3.63 4.48
CA ARG A 56 -31.42 -3.60 5.27
C ARG A 56 -30.34 -4.49 4.65
N VAL A 57 -30.72 -5.69 4.18
CA VAL A 57 -29.78 -6.58 3.49
C VAL A 57 -29.26 -5.92 2.20
N ILE A 58 -30.12 -5.29 1.40
CA ILE A 58 -29.71 -4.58 0.17
C ILE A 58 -28.77 -3.41 0.50
N GLN A 59 -29.08 -2.61 1.52
CA GLN A 59 -28.22 -1.49 1.93
C GLN A 59 -26.87 -1.96 2.48
N LEU A 60 -26.84 -3.04 3.28
CA LEU A 60 -25.60 -3.62 3.79
C LEU A 60 -24.74 -4.19 2.65
N VAL A 61 -25.35 -4.91 1.71
CA VAL A 61 -24.65 -5.42 0.51
C VAL A 61 -24.08 -4.25 -0.31
N GLY A 62 -24.85 -3.18 -0.50
CA GLY A 62 -24.39 -1.96 -1.17
C GLY A 62 -23.20 -1.31 -0.45
N LEU A 63 -23.27 -1.16 0.87
CA LEU A 63 -22.20 -0.58 1.69
C LEU A 63 -20.92 -1.42 1.62
N ILE A 64 -21.02 -2.73 1.79
CA ILE A 64 -19.86 -3.64 1.70
C ILE A 64 -19.24 -3.59 0.30
N THR A 65 -20.06 -3.50 -0.74
CA THR A 65 -19.58 -3.38 -2.13
C THR A 65 -18.79 -2.09 -2.31
N VAL A 66 -19.32 -0.95 -1.86
CA VAL A 66 -18.61 0.34 -1.93
C VAL A 66 -17.30 0.30 -1.14
N LEU A 67 -17.33 -0.22 0.10
CA LEU A 67 -16.14 -0.33 0.95
C LEU A 67 -15.07 -1.26 0.35
N SER A 68 -15.47 -2.31 -0.37
CA SER A 68 -14.55 -3.23 -1.02
C SER A 68 -13.84 -2.60 -2.23
N VAL A 69 -14.53 -1.70 -2.94
CA VAL A 69 -13.99 -1.03 -4.14
C VAL A 69 -13.23 0.26 -3.79
N ALA A 70 -13.53 0.87 -2.64
CA ALA A 70 -12.94 2.14 -2.21
C ALA A 70 -11.40 2.17 -2.22
N PRO A 71 -10.66 1.14 -1.73
CA PRO A 71 -9.19 1.15 -1.77
C PRO A 71 -8.64 1.24 -3.20
N SER A 72 -9.27 0.52 -4.12
CA SER A 72 -8.88 0.53 -5.54
C SER A 72 -9.13 1.90 -6.17
N ILE A 73 -10.27 2.53 -5.87
CA ILE A 73 -10.57 3.88 -6.36
C ILE A 73 -9.53 4.87 -5.84
N LEU A 74 -9.22 4.84 -4.54
CA LEU A 74 -8.21 5.69 -3.93
C LEU A 74 -6.87 5.55 -4.65
N ILE A 75 -6.45 4.33 -4.96
CA ILE A 75 -5.21 4.10 -5.71
C ILE A 75 -5.28 4.73 -7.11
N MET A 76 -6.39 4.61 -7.82
CA MET A 76 -6.52 5.07 -9.21
C MET A 76 -6.62 6.60 -9.37
N VAL A 77 -7.19 7.31 -8.40
CA VAL A 77 -7.47 8.76 -8.51
C VAL A 77 -6.43 9.64 -7.79
N THR A 78 -5.34 9.05 -7.29
CA THR A 78 -4.33 9.75 -6.48
C THR A 78 -2.92 9.54 -7.03
N SER A 79 -1.93 10.16 -6.38
CA SER A 79 -0.50 10.01 -6.70
C SER A 79 0.08 8.61 -6.44
N PHE A 80 -0.70 7.68 -5.86
CA PHE A 80 -0.22 6.39 -5.39
C PHE A 80 0.48 5.59 -6.50
N VAL A 81 -0.13 5.49 -7.68
CA VAL A 81 0.37 4.68 -8.79
C VAL A 81 1.82 5.05 -9.15
N ARG A 82 2.09 6.35 -9.33
CA ARG A 82 3.43 6.81 -9.71
C ARG A 82 4.45 6.45 -8.64
N ILE A 83 4.14 6.75 -7.37
CA ILE A 83 5.03 6.52 -6.24
C ILE A 83 5.32 5.02 -6.08
N SER A 84 4.29 4.17 -6.07
CA SER A 84 4.45 2.74 -5.86
C SER A 84 5.26 2.08 -6.96
N VAL A 85 5.05 2.50 -8.22
CA VAL A 85 5.77 1.95 -9.37
C VAL A 85 7.24 2.37 -9.36
N VAL A 86 7.54 3.65 -9.11
CA VAL A 86 8.93 4.11 -9.01
C VAL A 86 9.69 3.39 -7.91
N LEU A 87 9.10 3.28 -6.70
CA LEU A 87 9.75 2.59 -5.59
C LEU A 87 9.93 1.08 -5.85
N SER A 88 8.96 0.45 -6.51
CA SER A 88 9.05 -0.96 -6.89
C SER A 88 10.15 -1.22 -7.93
N LEU A 89 10.25 -0.33 -8.92
CA LEU A 89 11.30 -0.43 -9.94
C LEU A 89 12.67 -0.13 -9.34
N LEU A 90 12.80 0.88 -8.46
CA LEU A 90 14.05 1.17 -7.76
C LEU A 90 14.58 -0.04 -7.00
N ARG A 91 13.71 -0.79 -6.29
CA ARG A 91 14.12 -2.04 -5.63
C ARG A 91 14.77 -3.01 -6.62
N THR A 92 14.16 -3.19 -7.78
CA THR A 92 14.71 -4.04 -8.84
C THR A 92 16.04 -3.51 -9.37
N ALA A 93 16.19 -2.18 -9.51
CA ALA A 93 17.42 -1.54 -9.99
C ALA A 93 18.63 -1.81 -9.10
N ILE A 94 18.42 -1.72 -7.78
CA ILE A 94 19.45 -1.94 -6.77
C ILE A 94 19.90 -3.41 -6.79
N GLY A 95 19.05 -4.34 -7.24
CA GLY A 95 19.39 -5.76 -7.38
C GLY A 95 19.15 -6.60 -6.13
N THR A 96 18.39 -6.08 -5.17
CA THR A 96 18.02 -6.80 -3.94
C THR A 96 16.82 -7.71 -4.19
N GLN A 97 16.93 -8.99 -3.84
CA GLN A 97 15.88 -9.98 -4.16
C GLN A 97 14.60 -9.81 -3.32
N THR A 98 14.69 -9.29 -2.09
CA THR A 98 13.55 -9.22 -1.16
C THR A 98 13.47 -7.95 -0.31
N ALA A 99 14.53 -7.15 -0.28
CA ALA A 99 14.59 -5.91 0.50
C ALA A 99 14.49 -4.67 -0.40
N PRO A 100 13.67 -3.66 -0.09
CA PRO A 100 12.66 -3.65 0.96
C PRO A 100 11.45 -4.57 0.66
N PRO A 101 10.79 -5.12 1.70
CA PRO A 101 9.56 -5.90 1.53
C PRO A 101 8.45 -5.11 0.82
N ASN A 102 7.56 -5.79 0.09
CA ASN A 102 6.41 -5.16 -0.57
C ASN A 102 5.57 -4.30 0.40
N ALA A 103 5.39 -4.78 1.64
CA ALA A 103 4.66 -4.04 2.67
C ALA A 103 5.30 -2.68 2.99
N VAL A 104 6.63 -2.60 3.00
CA VAL A 104 7.35 -1.35 3.24
C VAL A 104 7.17 -0.40 2.05
N ILE A 105 7.27 -0.90 0.82
CA ILE A 105 7.05 -0.08 -0.38
C ILE A 105 5.61 0.47 -0.41
N VAL A 106 4.61 -0.37 -0.13
CA VAL A 106 3.21 0.05 -0.08
C VAL A 106 3.00 1.07 1.05
N GLY A 107 3.54 0.82 2.24
CA GLY A 107 3.46 1.75 3.37
C GLY A 107 4.07 3.11 3.04
N LEU A 108 5.28 3.15 2.51
CA LEU A 108 5.94 4.38 2.04
C LEU A 108 5.11 5.08 0.96
N SER A 109 4.53 4.31 0.03
CA SER A 109 3.69 4.86 -1.04
C SER A 109 2.44 5.53 -0.49
N LEU A 110 1.78 4.92 0.51
CA LEU A 110 0.61 5.50 1.17
C LEU A 110 0.96 6.77 1.93
N PHE A 111 2.05 6.79 2.69
CA PHE A 111 2.46 7.99 3.43
C PHE A 111 2.85 9.15 2.51
N LEU A 112 3.62 8.89 1.46
CA LEU A 112 3.98 9.91 0.46
C LEU A 112 2.74 10.38 -0.32
N THR A 113 1.79 9.47 -0.61
CA THR A 113 0.51 9.85 -1.22
C THR A 113 -0.28 10.75 -0.29
N GLY A 114 -0.39 10.43 1.00
CA GLY A 114 -1.03 11.29 1.99
C GLY A 114 -0.40 12.68 2.05
N PHE A 115 0.93 12.75 1.99
CA PHE A 115 1.66 14.02 1.97
C PHE A 115 1.38 14.86 0.71
N VAL A 116 1.44 14.24 -0.47
CA VAL A 116 1.20 14.91 -1.76
C VAL A 116 -0.27 15.32 -1.92
N MET A 117 -1.19 14.47 -1.48
CA MET A 117 -2.63 14.63 -1.67
C MET A 117 -3.30 15.42 -0.54
N ALA A 118 -2.57 15.79 0.52
CA ALA A 118 -3.09 16.58 1.64
C ALA A 118 -3.98 17.78 1.22
N PRO A 119 -3.58 18.66 0.27
CA PRO A 119 -4.44 19.77 -0.16
C PRO A 119 -5.72 19.32 -0.87
N VAL A 120 -5.67 18.23 -1.64
CA VAL A 120 -6.84 17.68 -2.34
C VAL A 120 -7.84 17.10 -1.35
N PHE A 121 -7.36 16.33 -0.37
CA PHE A 121 -8.21 15.79 0.70
C PHE A 121 -8.82 16.90 1.54
N GLN A 122 -8.06 17.94 1.87
CA GLN A 122 -8.57 19.07 2.63
C GLN A 122 -9.67 19.82 1.87
N GLN A 123 -9.46 20.12 0.58
CA GLN A 123 -10.49 20.77 -0.24
C GLN A 123 -11.74 19.89 -0.42
N SER A 124 -11.57 18.58 -0.58
CA SER A 124 -12.69 17.65 -0.68
C SER A 124 -13.50 17.60 0.63
N TYR A 125 -12.82 17.62 1.77
CA TYR A 125 -13.43 17.68 3.09
C TYR A 125 -14.20 18.99 3.28
N ASP A 126 -13.57 20.14 3.04
CA ASP A 126 -14.15 21.46 3.31
C ASP A 126 -15.32 21.80 2.38
N ASN A 127 -15.24 21.40 1.10
CA ASN A 127 -16.26 21.74 0.10
C ASN A 127 -17.39 20.70 -0.03
N GLY A 128 -17.11 19.44 0.33
CA GLY A 128 -18.03 18.32 0.14
C GLY A 128 -18.51 17.73 1.47
N LEU A 129 -17.60 17.15 2.26
CA LEU A 129 -17.97 16.37 3.44
C LEU A 129 -18.49 17.22 4.60
N LYS A 130 -17.82 18.33 4.91
CA LYS A 130 -18.19 19.21 6.03
C LYS A 130 -19.58 19.84 5.83
N PRO A 131 -19.93 20.43 4.67
CA PRO A 131 -21.28 20.95 4.47
C PRO A 131 -22.37 19.87 4.48
N LEU A 132 -22.04 18.63 4.12
CA LEU A 132 -22.97 17.48 4.23
C LEU A 132 -23.26 17.15 5.69
N ILE A 133 -22.22 17.09 6.53
CA ILE A 133 -22.35 16.86 7.98
C ILE A 133 -23.14 18.00 8.65
N ASP A 134 -22.92 19.23 8.19
CA ASP A 134 -23.63 20.42 8.66
C ASP A 134 -25.06 20.53 8.08
N ASN A 135 -25.52 19.54 7.31
CA ASN A 135 -26.83 19.49 6.64
C ASN A 135 -27.12 20.69 5.71
N GLN A 136 -26.07 21.31 5.16
CA GLN A 136 -26.18 22.45 4.25
C GLN A 136 -26.40 22.04 2.79
N ILE A 137 -25.98 20.82 2.43
CA ILE A 137 -26.10 20.25 1.09
C ILE A 137 -26.58 18.81 1.16
N ASP A 138 -27.15 18.32 0.06
CA ASP A 138 -27.49 16.91 -0.08
C ASP A 138 -26.27 16.04 -0.46
N ILE A 139 -26.46 14.72 -0.41
CA ILE A 139 -25.39 13.74 -0.73
C ILE A 139 -24.89 13.90 -2.17
N ARG A 140 -25.75 14.28 -3.13
CA ARG A 140 -25.38 14.40 -4.55
C ARG A 140 -24.47 15.61 -4.76
N GLN A 141 -24.84 16.76 -4.20
CA GLN A 141 -24.04 17.98 -4.19
C GLN A 141 -22.73 17.78 -3.43
N ALA A 142 -22.74 17.04 -2.32
CA ALA A 142 -21.53 16.70 -1.58
C ALA A 142 -20.57 15.85 -2.41
N PHE A 143 -21.08 14.87 -3.17
CA PHE A 143 -20.29 14.07 -4.09
C PHE A 143 -19.73 14.92 -5.24
N GLU A 144 -20.54 15.76 -5.87
CA GLU A 144 -20.10 16.65 -6.95
C GLU A 144 -18.98 17.58 -6.46
N ARG A 145 -19.21 18.34 -5.38
CA ARG A 145 -18.22 19.28 -4.81
C ARG A 145 -17.00 18.58 -4.24
N GLY A 146 -17.18 17.42 -3.60
CA GLY A 146 -16.11 16.63 -3.01
C GLY A 146 -15.22 15.96 -4.06
N SER A 147 -15.75 15.68 -5.25
CA SER A 147 -14.99 15.05 -6.35
C SER A 147 -14.20 16.05 -7.21
N THR A 148 -14.59 17.33 -7.21
CA THR A 148 -13.92 18.39 -8.00
C THR A 148 -12.41 18.51 -7.71
N PRO A 149 -11.93 18.53 -6.45
CA PRO A 149 -10.49 18.61 -6.19
C PRO A 149 -9.69 17.44 -6.77
N PHE A 150 -10.26 16.24 -6.78
CA PHE A 150 -9.63 15.07 -7.39
C PHE A 150 -9.57 15.18 -8.92
N ARG A 151 -10.65 15.67 -9.53
CA ARG A 151 -10.71 15.99 -10.96
C ARG A 151 -9.63 17.01 -11.33
N ASP A 152 -9.54 18.11 -10.60
CA ASP A 152 -8.55 19.16 -10.88
C ASP A 152 -7.13 18.64 -10.72
N PHE A 153 -6.88 17.81 -9.68
CA PHE A 153 -5.62 17.13 -9.51
C PHE A 153 -5.27 16.23 -10.71
N MET A 154 -6.22 15.40 -11.17
CA MET A 154 -5.98 14.52 -12.34
C MET A 154 -5.77 15.33 -13.62
N LEU A 155 -6.55 16.38 -13.86
CA LEU A 155 -6.42 17.25 -15.05
C LEU A 155 -5.06 17.96 -15.08
N LYS A 156 -4.50 18.34 -13.93
CA LYS A 156 -3.16 18.95 -13.85
C LYS A 156 -2.04 17.99 -14.24
N HIS A 157 -2.24 16.69 -14.05
CA HIS A 157 -1.18 15.67 -14.22
C HIS A 157 -1.38 14.74 -15.41
N VAL A 158 -2.58 14.70 -15.98
CA VAL A 158 -2.87 13.96 -17.21
C VAL A 158 -2.21 14.64 -18.39
N ARG A 159 -1.66 13.86 -19.32
CA ARG A 159 -1.15 14.38 -20.58
C ARG A 159 -2.30 14.58 -21.56
N GLU A 160 -2.31 15.72 -22.25
CA GLU A 160 -3.31 16.04 -23.28
C GLU A 160 -3.45 14.93 -24.34
N LYS A 161 -2.34 14.32 -24.75
CA LYS A 161 -2.33 13.20 -25.71
C LYS A 161 -3.07 11.97 -25.17
N ASP A 162 -2.89 11.63 -23.90
CA ASP A 162 -3.56 10.48 -23.28
C ASP A 162 -5.04 10.79 -23.05
N LEU A 163 -5.37 12.03 -22.71
CA LEU A 163 -6.75 12.50 -22.59
C LEU A 163 -7.49 12.43 -23.94
N ALA A 164 -6.89 12.96 -24.99
CA ALA A 164 -7.45 12.95 -26.34
C ALA A 164 -7.68 11.51 -26.87
N LEU A 165 -6.76 10.59 -26.58
CA LEU A 165 -6.91 9.18 -26.96
C LEU A 165 -8.17 8.57 -26.34
N PHE A 166 -8.34 8.66 -25.02
CA PHE A 166 -9.51 8.05 -24.37
C PHE A 166 -10.81 8.78 -24.69
N GLN A 167 -10.77 10.08 -24.98
CA GLN A 167 -11.93 10.79 -25.48
C GLN A 167 -12.39 10.27 -26.83
N GLN A 168 -11.45 10.04 -27.76
CA GLN A 168 -11.75 9.41 -29.06
C GLN A 168 -12.30 8.00 -28.88
N LEU A 169 -11.71 7.19 -27.99
CA LEU A 169 -12.18 5.83 -27.72
C LEU A 169 -13.57 5.79 -27.06
N ALA A 170 -13.92 6.80 -26.26
CA ALA A 170 -15.21 6.90 -25.60
C ALA A 170 -16.35 7.33 -26.53
N ASN A 171 -16.04 7.82 -27.75
CA ASN A 171 -16.99 8.45 -28.67
C ASN A 171 -17.82 9.58 -27.98
N GLU A 172 -17.23 10.27 -27.00
CA GLU A 172 -17.86 11.39 -26.32
C GLU A 172 -17.59 12.69 -27.10
N PRO A 173 -18.55 13.64 -27.14
CA PRO A 173 -18.31 14.95 -27.73
C PRO A 173 -17.13 15.64 -27.03
N ALA A 174 -16.37 16.44 -27.78
CA ALA A 174 -15.29 17.23 -27.21
C ALA A 174 -15.85 18.16 -26.12
N PRO A 175 -15.23 18.25 -24.94
CA PRO A 175 -15.76 19.03 -23.83
C PRO A 175 -15.50 20.51 -24.13
N ALA A 176 -16.41 21.39 -23.77
CA ALA A 176 -16.18 22.84 -23.94
C ALA A 176 -15.16 23.34 -22.92
N THR A 177 -15.10 22.71 -21.74
CA THR A 177 -14.19 23.04 -20.64
C THR A 177 -13.50 21.79 -20.07
N PRO A 178 -12.27 21.88 -19.53
CA PRO A 178 -11.61 20.75 -18.88
C PRO A 178 -12.45 20.08 -17.77
N GLN A 179 -13.34 20.84 -17.14
CA GLN A 179 -14.21 20.38 -16.05
C GLN A 179 -15.34 19.46 -16.53
N GLU A 180 -15.71 19.53 -17.81
CA GLU A 180 -16.76 18.69 -18.42
C GLU A 180 -16.29 17.28 -18.80
N VAL A 181 -14.98 17.02 -18.75
CA VAL A 181 -14.42 15.69 -19.07
C VAL A 181 -15.05 14.62 -18.17
N SER A 182 -15.59 13.53 -18.70
CA SER A 182 -16.14 12.47 -17.84
C SER A 182 -15.04 11.79 -16.99
N PHE A 183 -15.34 11.39 -15.74
CA PHE A 183 -14.43 10.55 -14.94
C PHE A 183 -14.11 9.22 -15.65
N ARG A 184 -15.03 8.74 -16.50
CA ARG A 184 -14.84 7.54 -17.34
C ARG A 184 -13.67 7.69 -18.31
N VAL A 185 -13.39 8.91 -18.76
CA VAL A 185 -12.27 9.24 -19.66
C VAL A 185 -11.05 9.67 -18.82
N LEU A 186 -11.26 10.56 -17.85
CA LEU A 186 -10.18 11.18 -17.07
C LEU A 186 -9.37 10.16 -16.27
N VAL A 187 -10.03 9.24 -15.55
CA VAL A 187 -9.35 8.28 -14.67
C VAL A 187 -8.40 7.36 -15.45
N PRO A 188 -8.82 6.65 -16.52
CA PRO A 188 -7.89 5.81 -17.27
C PRO A 188 -6.80 6.62 -18.00
N SER A 189 -7.10 7.81 -18.52
CA SER A 189 -6.08 8.70 -19.10
C SER A 189 -5.02 9.08 -18.06
N PHE A 190 -5.45 9.51 -16.88
CA PHE A 190 -4.56 9.87 -15.77
C PHE A 190 -3.68 8.68 -15.36
N MET A 191 -4.26 7.49 -15.16
CA MET A 191 -3.49 6.30 -14.81
C MET A 191 -2.39 5.97 -15.82
N ILE A 192 -2.68 6.06 -17.13
CA ILE A 192 -1.68 5.82 -18.17
C ILE A 192 -0.60 6.91 -18.17
N SER A 193 -0.97 8.17 -17.99
CA SER A 193 -0.02 9.27 -17.84
C SER A 193 0.91 9.08 -16.63
N GLU A 194 0.36 8.69 -15.48
CA GLU A 194 1.10 8.43 -14.24
C GLU A 194 2.05 7.24 -14.37
N LEU A 195 1.58 6.14 -14.98
CA LEU A 195 2.42 4.97 -15.24
C LEU A 195 3.60 5.36 -16.13
N ARG A 196 3.35 6.07 -17.23
CA ARG A 196 4.42 6.52 -18.11
C ARG A 196 5.42 7.39 -17.37
N ARG A 197 4.95 8.36 -16.58
CA ARG A 197 5.82 9.24 -15.79
C ARG A 197 6.64 8.45 -14.77
N ALA A 198 6.04 7.43 -14.14
CA ALA A 198 6.74 6.54 -13.24
C ALA A 198 7.85 5.75 -13.93
N PHE A 199 7.59 5.23 -15.13
CA PHE A 199 8.61 4.56 -15.94
C PHE A 199 9.74 5.50 -16.38
N GLU A 200 9.43 6.74 -16.76
CA GLU A 200 10.43 7.77 -17.07
C GLU A 200 11.35 8.03 -15.87
N ILE A 201 10.77 8.26 -14.68
CA ILE A 201 11.52 8.48 -13.44
C ILE A 201 12.36 7.24 -13.10
N ALA A 202 11.75 6.06 -13.14
CA ALA A 202 12.44 4.81 -12.85
C ALA A 202 13.61 4.57 -13.80
N PHE A 203 13.43 4.82 -15.10
CA PHE A 203 14.51 4.70 -16.07
C PHE A 203 15.71 5.59 -15.70
N LEU A 204 15.47 6.86 -15.34
CA LEU A 204 16.53 7.78 -14.90
C LEU A 204 17.23 7.28 -13.63
N LEU A 205 16.49 6.69 -12.69
CA LEU A 205 17.07 6.08 -11.49
C LEU A 205 17.87 4.81 -11.80
N PHE A 206 17.54 4.06 -12.86
CA PHE A 206 18.25 2.84 -13.25
C PHE A 206 19.62 3.10 -13.87
N VAL A 207 19.77 4.22 -14.61
CA VAL A 207 21.01 4.56 -15.34
C VAL A 207 22.28 4.41 -14.49
N PRO A 208 22.42 5.01 -13.29
CA PRO A 208 23.64 4.87 -12.50
C PRO A 208 23.94 3.42 -12.09
N PHE A 209 22.91 2.64 -11.76
CA PHE A 209 23.08 1.23 -11.39
C PHE A 209 23.49 0.35 -12.56
N LEU A 210 22.97 0.64 -13.76
CA LEU A 210 23.36 -0.04 -14.99
C LEU A 210 24.83 0.22 -15.32
N VAL A 211 25.31 1.46 -15.13
CA VAL A 211 26.73 1.79 -15.31
C VAL A 211 27.61 0.97 -14.35
N ILE A 212 27.21 0.83 -13.08
CA ILE A 212 27.93 0.00 -12.11
C ILE A 212 27.97 -1.47 -12.59
N ASP A 213 26.85 -2.02 -13.06
CA ASP A 213 26.80 -3.38 -13.59
C ASP A 213 27.74 -3.58 -14.79
N LEU A 214 27.72 -2.66 -15.75
CA LEU A 214 28.53 -2.75 -16.96
C LEU A 214 30.03 -2.66 -16.64
N VAL A 215 30.42 -1.80 -15.71
CA VAL A 215 31.81 -1.66 -15.26
C VAL A 215 32.27 -2.90 -14.51
N VAL A 216 31.48 -3.41 -13.57
CA VAL A 216 31.84 -4.62 -12.82
C VAL A 216 31.93 -5.84 -13.75
N ALA A 217 30.99 -5.98 -14.69
CA ALA A 217 31.00 -7.06 -15.66
C ALA A 217 32.27 -7.02 -16.55
N SER A 218 32.65 -5.85 -17.05
CA SER A 218 33.85 -5.72 -17.90
C SER A 218 35.14 -6.06 -17.15
N VAL A 219 35.26 -5.65 -15.89
CA VAL A 219 36.40 -5.98 -15.03
C VAL A 219 36.46 -7.49 -14.74
N LEU A 220 35.33 -8.12 -14.37
CA LEU A 220 35.28 -9.56 -14.09
C LEU A 220 35.63 -10.39 -15.32
N MET A 221 35.11 -10.00 -16.50
CA MET A 221 35.44 -10.64 -17.76
C MET A 221 36.94 -10.50 -18.09
N SER A 222 37.53 -9.33 -17.81
CA SER A 222 38.97 -9.11 -17.99
C SER A 222 39.84 -9.96 -17.07
N MET A 223 39.33 -10.37 -15.90
CA MET A 223 40.02 -11.28 -14.97
C MET A 223 39.84 -12.76 -15.34
N GLY A 224 39.07 -13.08 -16.37
CA GLY A 224 38.76 -14.46 -16.78
C GLY A 224 37.70 -15.15 -15.90
N MET A 225 37.02 -14.44 -15.01
CA MET A 225 36.00 -15.00 -14.12
C MET A 225 34.62 -15.07 -14.80
N MET A 226 34.49 -15.90 -15.84
CA MET A 226 33.24 -16.05 -16.60
C MET A 226 32.10 -16.77 -15.86
N MET A 227 32.41 -17.49 -14.78
CA MET A 227 31.43 -18.31 -14.04
C MET A 227 30.71 -17.57 -12.90
N LEU A 228 31.19 -16.38 -12.51
CA LEU A 228 30.56 -15.58 -11.45
C LEU A 228 29.53 -14.63 -12.07
N PRO A 229 28.25 -14.67 -11.65
CA PRO A 229 27.26 -13.70 -12.12
C PRO A 229 27.68 -12.28 -11.75
N PRO A 230 27.87 -11.36 -12.72
CA PRO A 230 28.33 -10.01 -12.43
C PRO A 230 27.45 -9.23 -11.45
N VAL A 231 26.14 -9.52 -11.45
CA VAL A 231 25.12 -8.90 -10.57
C VAL A 231 25.41 -9.17 -9.10
N THR A 232 25.89 -10.37 -8.76
CA THR A 232 26.21 -10.74 -7.36
C THR A 232 27.39 -9.91 -6.85
N VAL A 233 28.34 -9.59 -7.73
CA VAL A 233 29.52 -8.79 -7.41
C VAL A 233 29.21 -7.30 -7.40
N SER A 234 28.33 -6.82 -8.29
CA SER A 234 27.96 -5.39 -8.37
C SER A 234 27.02 -4.93 -7.26
N LEU A 235 26.21 -5.83 -6.70
CA LEU A 235 25.24 -5.54 -5.62
C LEU A 235 25.83 -4.73 -4.45
N PRO A 236 26.94 -5.13 -3.78
CA PRO A 236 27.50 -4.35 -2.69
C PRO A 236 27.91 -2.94 -3.12
N PHE A 237 28.46 -2.76 -4.33
CA PHE A 237 28.82 -1.44 -4.85
C PHE A 237 27.60 -0.57 -5.08
N LYS A 238 26.51 -1.13 -5.61
CA LYS A 238 25.24 -0.41 -5.79
C LYS A 238 24.66 0.05 -4.46
N LEU A 239 24.68 -0.82 -3.44
CA LEU A 239 24.17 -0.50 -2.12
C LEU A 239 25.00 0.60 -1.46
N ILE A 240 26.33 0.50 -1.52
CA ILE A 240 27.23 1.55 -1.02
C ILE A 240 26.97 2.87 -1.74
N PHE A 241 26.94 2.86 -3.07
CA PHE A 241 26.63 4.05 -3.87
C PHE A 241 25.30 4.67 -3.45
N PHE A 242 24.23 3.87 -3.36
CA PHE A 242 22.89 4.35 -3.01
C PHE A 242 22.81 4.95 -1.61
N VAL A 243 23.50 4.36 -0.64
CA VAL A 243 23.57 4.91 0.73
C VAL A 243 24.43 6.18 0.78
N LEU A 244 25.57 6.21 0.08
CA LEU A 244 26.49 7.36 0.06
C LEU A 244 25.85 8.62 -0.53
N VAL A 245 24.94 8.47 -1.50
CA VAL A 245 24.23 9.61 -2.11
C VAL A 245 22.94 9.99 -1.37
N ASP A 246 22.64 9.37 -0.23
CA ASP A 246 21.36 9.50 0.46
C ASP A 246 20.16 9.21 -0.47
N GLY A 247 20.22 8.07 -1.16
CA GLY A 247 19.32 7.73 -2.26
C GLY A 247 17.83 7.69 -1.88
N TRP A 248 17.50 7.27 -0.66
CA TRP A 248 16.10 7.29 -0.19
C TRP A 248 15.53 8.70 -0.10
N ASN A 249 16.31 9.66 0.42
CA ASN A 249 15.93 11.06 0.50
C ASN A 249 15.79 11.67 -0.90
N LEU A 250 16.76 11.42 -1.79
CA LEU A 250 16.69 11.89 -3.17
C LEU A 250 15.46 11.37 -3.91
N VAL A 251 15.13 10.09 -3.74
CA VAL A 251 13.97 9.47 -4.39
C VAL A 251 12.67 10.00 -3.81
N ALA A 252 12.52 10.04 -2.48
CA ALA A 252 11.30 10.57 -1.85
C ALA A 252 11.09 12.05 -2.21
N GLY A 253 12.15 12.87 -2.13
CA GLY A 253 12.10 14.28 -2.46
C GLY A 253 11.81 14.53 -3.95
N SER A 254 12.41 13.77 -4.86
CA SER A 254 12.14 13.90 -6.30
C SER A 254 10.72 13.46 -6.66
N LEU A 255 10.20 12.42 -6.02
CA LEU A 255 8.80 11.97 -6.19
C LEU A 255 7.82 13.05 -5.77
N VAL A 256 7.97 13.63 -4.58
CA VAL A 256 7.09 14.71 -4.11
C VAL A 256 7.18 15.93 -5.03
N ARG A 257 8.39 16.36 -5.40
CA ARG A 257 8.60 17.47 -6.34
C ARG A 257 8.02 17.19 -7.73
N SER A 258 7.89 15.93 -8.14
CA SER A 258 7.29 15.59 -9.44
C SER A 258 5.80 15.93 -9.54
N PHE A 259 5.12 16.18 -8.41
CA PHE A 259 3.73 16.66 -8.34
C PHE A 259 3.63 18.16 -8.00
N GLY A 260 4.72 18.75 -7.51
CA GLY A 260 4.80 20.18 -7.19
C GLY A 260 5.22 20.99 -8.40
N THR A 261 4.25 21.58 -9.10
CA THR A 261 4.43 22.73 -10.00
C THR A 261 3.56 23.88 -9.57
#